data_AF-A0A820TQA1-F1
#
_entry.id   AF-A0A820TQA1-F1
#
_cell.length_a   1.000
_cell.length_b   1.000
_cell.length_c   1.000
_cell.angle_alpha   90.00
_cell.angle_beta   90.00
_cell.angle_gamma   90.00
#
_symmetry.space_group_name_H-M   'P 1'
#
loop_
_entity.id
_entity.type
_entity.pdbx_description
1 polymer ?
#
loop_
_entity_poly.entity_id
_entity_poly.type
_entity_poly.pdbx_seq_one_letter_code
_entity_poly.pdbx_strand_id
1 'polypeptide(L)'
;AATRDVETPEETQARYDDDRERHVVSRAADSPEQRSNRLVGQRTRQAATRAVETPEETQARYDDDRARHVVSRAADSPEQRSNRLAGQRRRQAASKAIEAPEQAQARRDEDRVRYVVSRADESPEKRRSRSEDQCRRQAASRAAQWAFMEGEAFRYDPTKSYDSHVQLCIGRIIDVCAHCEAYRWPGEAPGINYAEFYS
;
A
#
# COMPACT_ATOMS: atom_id res chain seq x y z
N ALA A 1 -48.28 10.94 36.05
CA ALA A 1 -47.86 11.20 34.65
C ALA A 1 -47.75 12.70 34.34
N ALA A 2 -48.53 13.57 34.99
CA ALA A 2 -48.57 15.03 34.74
C ALA A 2 -47.37 15.87 35.24
N THR A 3 -46.28 15.27 35.72
CA THR A 3 -45.15 16.03 36.30
C THR A 3 -44.07 16.39 35.28
N ARG A 4 -43.94 15.65 34.18
CA ARG A 4 -42.90 15.90 33.16
C ARG A 4 -43.24 17.05 32.23
N ASP A 5 -44.53 17.29 31.99
CA ASP A 5 -45.00 18.34 31.07
C ASP A 5 -44.89 19.76 31.66
N VAL A 6 -44.57 19.87 32.96
CA VAL A 6 -44.49 21.13 33.72
C VAL A 6 -43.05 21.43 34.18
N GLU A 7 -42.11 20.52 33.95
CA GLU A 7 -40.72 20.72 34.35
C GLU A 7 -40.08 21.90 33.62
N THR A 8 -39.27 22.66 34.35
CA THR A 8 -38.40 23.65 33.72
C THR A 8 -37.28 22.94 32.94
N PRO A 9 -36.62 23.64 31.99
CA PRO A 9 -35.43 23.11 31.33
C PRO A 9 -34.33 22.69 32.32
N GLU A 10 -34.20 23.39 33.44
CA GLU A 10 -33.21 23.13 34.49
C GLU A 10 -33.53 21.84 35.27
N GLU A 11 -34.79 21.65 35.66
CA GLU A 11 -35.26 20.43 36.32
C GLU A 11 -35.15 19.22 35.39
N THR A 12 -35.49 19.41 34.11
CA THR A 12 -35.32 18.41 33.06
C THR A 12 -33.86 17.99 32.93
N GLN A 13 -32.95 18.96 32.90
CA GLN A 13 -31.51 18.72 32.79
C GLN A 13 -30.96 18.00 34.03
N ALA A 14 -31.31 18.45 35.23
CA ALA A 14 -30.88 17.82 36.48
C ALA A 14 -31.30 16.34 36.55
N ARG A 15 -32.54 16.02 36.13
CA ARG A 15 -33.00 14.63 36.03
C ARG A 15 -32.20 13.82 35.02
N TYR A 16 -31.88 14.39 33.85
CA TYR A 16 -31.07 13.68 32.85
C TYR A 16 -29.65 13.41 33.35
N ASP A 17 -29.06 14.34 34.10
CA ASP A 17 -27.74 14.15 34.68
C ASP A 17 -27.74 13.05 35.75
N ASP A 18 -28.72 13.05 36.65
CA ASP A 18 -28.93 12.00 37.65
C ASP A 18 -29.20 10.62 37.00
N ASP A 19 -30.01 10.56 35.93
CA ASP A 19 -30.22 9.32 35.19
C ASP A 19 -28.94 8.82 34.50
N ARG A 20 -28.16 9.74 33.93
CA ARG A 20 -26.85 9.42 33.33
C ARG A 20 -25.90 8.84 34.37
N GLU A 21 -25.84 9.44 35.55
CA GLU A 21 -25.00 8.97 36.66
C GLU A 21 -25.39 7.57 37.12
N ARG A 22 -26.70 7.33 37.37
CA ARG A 22 -27.19 5.99 37.69
C ARG A 22 -26.83 4.97 36.62
N HIS A 23 -26.97 5.33 35.35
CA HIS A 23 -26.63 4.44 34.25
C HIS A 23 -25.13 4.13 34.18
N VAL A 24 -24.27 5.10 34.46
CA VAL A 24 -22.81 4.91 34.50
C VAL A 24 -22.45 3.97 35.65
N VAL A 25 -22.97 4.20 36.86
CA VAL A 25 -22.72 3.37 38.04
C VAL A 25 -23.20 1.94 37.80
N SER A 26 -24.43 1.77 37.30
CA SER A 26 -24.98 0.46 36.99
C SER A 26 -24.14 -0.28 35.95
N ARG A 27 -23.70 0.39 34.87
CA ARG A 27 -22.85 -0.23 33.84
C ARG A 27 -21.46 -0.60 34.35
N ALA A 28 -20.91 0.16 35.28
CA ALA A 28 -19.62 -0.14 35.90
C ALA A 28 -19.69 -1.38 36.80
N ALA A 29 -20.86 -1.65 37.38
CA ALA A 29 -21.12 -2.82 38.20
C ALA A 29 -21.54 -4.08 37.40
N ASP A 30 -21.75 -3.98 36.09
CA ASP A 30 -22.13 -5.12 35.22
C ASP A 30 -21.08 -6.26 35.33
N SER A 31 -21.53 -7.49 35.62
CA SER A 31 -20.71 -8.68 35.40
C SER A 31 -20.40 -8.87 33.90
N PRO A 32 -19.37 -9.65 33.53
CA PRO A 32 -19.11 -9.99 32.13
C PRO A 32 -20.32 -10.58 31.40
N GLU A 33 -21.09 -11.45 32.06
CA GLU A 33 -22.30 -12.08 31.53
C GLU A 33 -23.43 -11.06 31.37
N GLN A 34 -23.66 -10.21 32.37
CA GLN A 34 -24.66 -9.14 32.30
C GLN A 34 -24.35 -8.16 31.16
N ARG A 35 -23.08 -7.76 31.04
CA ARG A 35 -22.60 -6.92 29.94
C ARG A 35 -22.81 -7.61 28.59
N SER A 36 -22.49 -8.89 28.48
CA SER A 36 -22.68 -9.67 27.25
C SER A 36 -24.15 -9.72 26.86
N ASN A 37 -25.04 -10.09 27.78
CA ASN A 37 -26.48 -10.17 27.55
C ASN A 37 -27.06 -8.81 27.14
N ARG A 38 -26.62 -7.73 27.79
CA ARG A 38 -27.01 -6.36 27.42
C ARG A 38 -26.56 -5.99 26.00
N LEU A 39 -25.32 -6.31 25.62
CA LEU A 39 -24.81 -6.06 24.26
C LEU A 39 -25.54 -6.90 23.21
N VAL A 40 -25.88 -8.15 23.51
CA VAL A 40 -26.71 -9.00 22.64
C VAL A 40 -28.09 -8.38 22.46
N GLY A 41 -28.75 -7.98 23.55
CA GLY A 41 -30.05 -7.31 23.49
C GLY A 41 -30.03 -5.98 22.71
N GLN A 42 -28.94 -5.23 22.79
CA GLN A 42 -28.75 -4.02 21.99
C GLN A 42 -28.61 -4.36 20.49
N ARG A 43 -27.80 -5.37 20.14
CA ARG A 43 -27.61 -5.81 18.75
C ARG A 43 -28.91 -6.34 18.15
N THR A 44 -29.71 -7.10 18.90
CA THR A 44 -30.98 -7.66 18.41
C THR A 44 -31.99 -6.55 18.15
N ARG A 45 -32.15 -5.60 19.06
CA ARG A 45 -33.01 -4.42 18.84
C ARG A 45 -32.56 -3.61 17.64
N GLN A 46 -31.26 -3.36 17.51
CA GLN A 46 -30.73 -2.63 16.35
C GLN A 46 -30.95 -3.40 15.04
N ALA A 47 -30.77 -4.71 15.02
CA ALA A 47 -31.06 -5.52 13.84
C ALA A 47 -32.56 -5.47 13.49
N ALA A 48 -33.45 -5.53 14.49
CA ALA A 48 -34.89 -5.42 14.28
C ALA A 48 -35.29 -4.05 13.72
N THR A 49 -34.74 -2.95 14.24
CA THR A 49 -35.00 -1.61 13.69
C THR A 49 -34.49 -1.49 12.25
N ARG A 50 -33.31 -2.04 11.95
CA ARG A 50 -32.77 -2.03 10.58
C ARG A 50 -33.58 -2.86 9.59
N ALA A 51 -34.21 -3.94 10.06
CA ALA A 51 -35.00 -4.81 9.20
C ALA A 51 -36.32 -4.17 8.72
N VAL A 52 -36.79 -3.13 9.42
CA VAL A 52 -38.03 -2.41 9.10
C VAL A 52 -37.79 -1.02 8.50
N GLU A 53 -36.54 -0.60 8.33
CA GLU A 53 -36.18 0.68 7.69
C GLU A 53 -36.74 0.75 6.27
N THR A 54 -37.29 1.89 5.89
CA THR A 54 -37.63 2.14 4.48
C THR A 54 -36.35 2.37 3.65
N PRO A 55 -36.43 2.30 2.31
CA PRO A 55 -35.30 2.66 1.45
C PRO A 55 -34.76 4.07 1.71
N GLU A 56 -35.64 5.04 1.97
CA GLU A 56 -35.28 6.42 2.27
C GLU A 56 -34.55 6.55 3.61
N GLU A 57 -35.04 5.88 4.65
CA GLU A 57 -34.38 5.85 5.97
C GLU A 57 -33.02 5.15 5.90
N THR A 58 -32.94 4.04 5.15
CA THR A 58 -31.70 3.31 4.89
C THR A 58 -30.67 4.22 4.21
N GLN A 59 -31.10 4.96 3.19
CA GLN A 59 -30.25 5.88 2.44
C GLN A 59 -29.78 7.05 3.32
N ALA A 60 -30.70 7.68 4.07
CA ALA A 60 -30.37 8.76 4.99
C ALA A 60 -29.32 8.32 6.03
N ARG A 61 -29.45 7.10 6.58
CA ARG A 61 -28.45 6.53 7.49
C ARG A 61 -27.09 6.33 6.81
N TYR A 62 -27.07 5.83 5.58
CA TYR A 62 -25.80 5.66 4.84
C TYR A 62 -25.13 6.99 4.52
N ASP A 63 -25.91 8.03 4.22
CA ASP A 63 -25.37 9.36 3.98
C ASP A 63 -24.79 9.98 5.26
N ASP A 64 -25.47 9.81 6.40
CA ASP A 64 -24.96 10.21 7.71
C ASP A 64 -23.69 9.42 8.10
N ASP A 65 -23.67 8.10 7.92
CA ASP A 65 -22.48 7.26 8.13
C ASP A 65 -21.30 7.71 7.26
N ARG A 66 -21.57 8.03 5.99
CA ARG A 66 -20.56 8.53 5.06
C ARG A 66 -20.03 9.89 5.51
N ALA A 67 -20.90 10.81 5.92
CA ALA A 67 -20.51 12.13 6.41
C ALA A 67 -19.62 12.00 7.66
N ARG A 68 -20.02 11.18 8.64
CA ARG A 68 -19.20 10.89 9.83
C ARG A 68 -17.84 10.32 9.47
N HIS A 69 -17.78 9.39 8.52
CA HIS A 69 -16.52 8.82 8.08
C HIS A 69 -15.60 9.84 7.39
N VAL A 70 -16.16 10.77 6.60
CA VAL A 70 -15.38 11.84 5.97
C VAL A 70 -14.78 12.75 7.03
N VAL A 71 -15.60 13.22 7.99
CA VAL A 71 -15.15 14.08 9.10
C VAL A 71 -14.08 13.38 9.93
N SER A 72 -14.32 12.12 10.34
CA SER A 72 -13.35 11.35 11.12
C SER A 72 -12.03 11.16 10.37
N ARG A 73 -12.06 10.85 9.07
CA ARG A 73 -10.82 10.69 8.26
C ARG A 73 -10.07 11.99 8.05
N ALA A 74 -10.77 13.13 7.98
CA ALA A 74 -10.15 14.44 7.86
C ALA A 74 -9.44 14.85 9.16
N ALA A 75 -9.93 14.36 10.30
CA ALA A 75 -9.34 14.59 11.62
C ALA A 75 -8.22 13.59 11.99
N ASP A 76 -7.94 12.57 11.18
CA ASP A 76 -6.87 11.59 11.43
C ASP A 76 -5.50 12.31 11.57
N SER A 77 -4.75 12.00 12.63
CA SER A 77 -3.33 12.33 12.70
C SER A 77 -2.54 11.56 11.62
N PRO A 78 -1.32 12.00 11.25
CA PRO A 78 -0.46 11.26 10.33
C PRO A 78 -0.24 9.79 10.75
N GLU A 79 -0.05 9.53 12.05
CA GLU A 79 0.15 8.20 12.62
C GLU A 79 -1.14 7.36 12.51
N GLN A 80 -2.28 7.94 12.85
CA GLN A 80 -3.59 7.27 12.75
C GLN A 80 -3.89 6.90 11.28
N ARG A 81 -3.64 7.82 10.35
CA ARG A 81 -3.77 7.58 8.91
C ARG A 81 -2.83 6.47 8.45
N SER A 82 -1.57 6.49 8.88
CA SER A 82 -0.59 5.46 8.54
C SER A 82 -1.02 4.08 9.04
N ASN A 83 -1.41 3.98 10.30
CA ASN A 83 -1.89 2.74 10.91
C ASN A 83 -3.14 2.20 10.21
N ARG A 84 -4.09 3.07 9.87
CA ARG A 84 -5.30 2.70 9.11
C ARG A 84 -4.96 2.16 7.73
N LEU A 85 -4.06 2.82 6.99
CA LEU A 85 -3.62 2.36 5.67
C LEU A 85 -2.84 1.04 5.76
N ALA A 86 -1.98 0.87 6.75
CA ALA A 86 -1.26 -0.38 7.01
C ALA A 86 -2.22 -1.53 7.34
N GLY A 87 -3.24 -1.28 8.18
CA GLY A 87 -4.31 -2.24 8.46
C GLY A 87 -5.13 -2.61 7.23
N GLN A 88 -5.43 -1.64 6.36
CA GLN A 88 -6.10 -1.89 5.09
C GLN A 88 -5.26 -2.77 4.15
N ARG A 89 -3.97 -2.46 3.99
CA ARG A 89 -3.05 -3.27 3.17
C ARG A 89 -2.94 -4.71 3.68
N ARG A 90 -2.83 -4.91 5.00
CA ARG A 90 -2.80 -6.24 5.62
C ARG A 90 -4.06 -7.05 5.33
N ARG A 91 -5.24 -6.44 5.51
CA ARG A 91 -6.52 -7.12 5.20
C ARG A 91 -6.65 -7.47 3.72
N GLN A 92 -6.24 -6.58 2.82
CA GLN A 92 -6.25 -6.85 1.38
C GLN A 92 -5.28 -7.98 1.01
N ALA A 93 -4.07 -7.99 1.57
CA ALA A 93 -3.11 -9.06 1.35
C ALA A 93 -3.63 -10.41 1.86
N ALA A 94 -4.19 -10.44 3.07
CA ALA A 94 -4.81 -11.64 3.63
C ALA A 94 -5.97 -12.15 2.78
N SER A 95 -6.86 -11.25 2.33
CA SER A 95 -7.97 -11.60 1.43
C SER A 95 -7.49 -12.18 0.11
N LYS A 96 -6.41 -11.65 -0.48
CA LYS A 96 -5.83 -12.16 -1.73
C LYS A 96 -5.10 -13.50 -1.53
N ALA A 97 -4.53 -13.74 -0.36
CA ALA A 97 -3.83 -14.99 -0.04
C ALA A 97 -4.78 -16.19 0.09
N ILE A 98 -6.03 -15.96 0.50
CA ILE A 98 -7.07 -17.00 0.62
C ILE A 98 -8.03 -17.03 -0.58
N GLU A 99 -7.79 -16.20 -1.59
CA GLU A 99 -8.65 -16.08 -2.78
C GLU A 99 -8.63 -17.38 -3.59
N ALA A 100 -9.80 -17.88 -3.98
CA ALA A 100 -9.89 -19.06 -4.84
C ALA A 100 -9.28 -18.75 -6.23
N PRO A 101 -8.68 -19.73 -6.92
CA PRO A 101 -8.05 -19.51 -8.23
C PRO A 101 -8.97 -18.81 -9.25
N GLU A 102 -10.24 -19.20 -9.29
CA GLU A 102 -11.26 -18.61 -10.18
C GLU A 102 -11.54 -17.15 -9.86
N GLN A 103 -11.66 -16.80 -8.56
CA GLN A 103 -11.82 -15.42 -8.11
C GLN A 103 -10.58 -14.58 -8.46
N ALA A 104 -9.39 -15.13 -8.24
CA ALA A 104 -8.15 -14.45 -8.58
C ALA A 104 -8.00 -14.23 -10.09
N GLN A 105 -8.51 -15.15 -10.91
CA GLN A 105 -8.53 -15.00 -12.36
C GLN A 105 -9.55 -13.93 -12.79
N ALA A 106 -10.78 -13.99 -12.29
CA ALA A 106 -11.81 -13.00 -12.58
C ALA A 106 -11.34 -11.57 -12.22
N ARG A 107 -10.72 -11.39 -11.05
CA ARG A 107 -10.14 -10.11 -10.64
C ARG A 107 -9.05 -9.62 -11.59
N ARG A 108 -8.16 -10.50 -12.05
CA ARG A 108 -7.10 -10.13 -13.02
C ARG A 108 -7.70 -9.75 -14.38
N ASP A 109 -8.75 -10.44 -14.81
CA ASP A 109 -9.44 -10.13 -16.06
C ASP A 109 -10.18 -8.79 -15.98
N GLU A 110 -10.84 -8.49 -14.87
CA GLU A 110 -11.44 -7.17 -14.60
C GLU A 110 -10.38 -6.06 -14.57
N ASP A 111 -9.25 -6.28 -13.88
CA ASP A 111 -8.13 -5.34 -13.85
C ASP A 111 -7.57 -5.08 -15.26
N ARG A 112 -7.47 -6.13 -16.10
CA ARG A 112 -7.04 -6.03 -17.50
C ARG A 112 -8.01 -5.20 -18.32
N VAL A 113 -9.31 -5.47 -18.23
CA VAL A 113 -10.35 -4.71 -18.94
C VAL A 113 -10.29 -3.24 -18.54
N ARG A 114 -10.24 -2.94 -17.23
CA ARG A 114 -10.15 -1.58 -16.72
C ARG A 114 -8.90 -0.86 -17.25
N TYR A 115 -7.77 -1.54 -17.28
CA TYR A 115 -6.52 -0.98 -17.81
C TYR A 115 -6.62 -0.67 -19.31
N VAL A 116 -7.20 -1.56 -20.11
CA VAL A 116 -7.38 -1.36 -21.55
C VAL A 116 -8.32 -0.18 -21.84
N VAL A 117 -9.46 -0.11 -21.14
CA VAL A 117 -10.39 1.02 -21.26
C VAL A 117 -9.69 2.34 -20.88
N SER A 118 -9.02 2.37 -19.73
CA SER A 118 -8.28 3.55 -19.29
C SER A 118 -7.17 3.97 -20.27
N ARG A 119 -6.59 3.03 -21.03
CA ARG A 119 -5.57 3.30 -22.07
C ARG A 119 -6.19 3.87 -23.34
N ALA A 120 -7.37 3.38 -23.73
CA ALA A 120 -8.10 3.87 -24.88
C ALA A 120 -8.52 5.34 -24.68
N ASP A 121 -9.02 5.66 -23.48
CA ASP A 121 -9.51 7.00 -23.11
C ASP A 121 -8.39 7.95 -22.65
N GLU A 122 -7.12 7.52 -22.72
CA GLU A 122 -5.98 8.32 -22.26
C GLU A 122 -5.74 9.54 -23.16
N SER A 123 -5.67 10.74 -22.57
CA SER A 123 -5.32 11.95 -23.31
C SER A 123 -3.89 11.87 -23.86
N PRO A 124 -3.57 12.55 -24.97
CA PRO A 124 -2.22 12.55 -25.54
C PRO A 124 -1.13 12.99 -24.56
N GLU A 125 -1.43 13.94 -23.68
CA GLU A 125 -0.52 14.43 -22.64
C GLU A 125 -0.20 13.34 -21.60
N LYS A 126 -1.24 12.66 -21.07
CA LYS A 126 -1.05 11.54 -20.15
C LYS A 126 -0.25 10.42 -20.79
N ARG A 127 -0.52 10.13 -22.07
CA ARG A 127 0.22 9.12 -22.86
C ARG A 127 1.71 9.48 -22.99
N ARG A 128 2.03 10.75 -23.29
CA ARG A 128 3.42 11.25 -23.35
C ARG A 128 4.13 11.14 -22.00
N SER A 129 3.52 11.68 -20.95
CA SER A 129 4.07 11.63 -19.59
C SER A 129 4.34 10.19 -19.14
N ARG A 130 3.42 9.25 -19.40
CA ARG A 130 3.68 7.83 -19.14
C ARG A 130 4.86 7.29 -19.94
N SER A 131 4.94 7.62 -21.24
CA SER A 131 6.04 7.15 -22.09
C SER A 131 7.38 7.63 -21.57
N GLU A 132 7.47 8.89 -21.16
CA GLU A 132 8.64 9.48 -20.52
C GLU A 132 8.98 8.79 -19.21
N ASP A 133 7.99 8.56 -18.35
CA ASP A 133 8.14 7.79 -17.11
C ASP A 133 8.66 6.37 -17.37
N GLN A 134 8.17 5.72 -18.42
CA GLN A 134 8.61 4.38 -18.82
C GLN A 134 10.06 4.41 -19.32
N CYS A 135 10.41 5.36 -20.19
CA CYS A 135 11.78 5.57 -20.65
C CYS A 135 12.72 5.85 -19.47
N ARG A 136 12.32 6.71 -18.53
CA ARG A 136 13.09 7.04 -17.32
C ARG A 136 13.30 5.82 -16.44
N ARG A 137 12.27 5.02 -16.19
CA ARG A 137 12.38 3.77 -15.40
C ARG A 137 13.29 2.76 -16.09
N GLN A 138 13.18 2.61 -17.41
CA GLN A 138 14.06 1.72 -18.18
C GLN A 138 15.51 2.20 -18.15
N ALA A 139 15.75 3.50 -18.33
CA ALA A 139 17.08 4.09 -18.24
C ALA A 139 17.68 3.92 -16.83
N ALA A 140 16.91 4.20 -15.78
CA ALA A 140 17.34 4.00 -14.40
C ALA A 140 17.62 2.52 -14.10
N SER A 141 16.79 1.60 -14.59
CA SER A 141 17.02 0.16 -14.42
C SER A 141 18.29 -0.30 -15.12
N ARG A 142 18.56 0.19 -16.34
CA ARG A 142 19.80 -0.11 -17.07
C ARG A 142 21.00 0.49 -16.36
N ALA A 143 20.92 1.75 -15.94
CA ALA A 143 21.99 2.41 -15.20
C ALA A 143 22.31 1.67 -13.89
N ALA A 144 21.28 1.29 -13.12
CA ALA A 144 21.46 0.51 -11.89
C ALA A 144 22.12 -0.85 -12.15
N GLN A 145 21.80 -1.48 -13.28
CA GLN A 145 22.44 -2.73 -13.69
C GLN A 145 23.96 -2.56 -13.93
N TRP A 146 24.35 -1.45 -14.55
CA TRP A 146 25.74 -1.13 -14.88
C TRP A 146 26.48 -0.30 -13.82
N ALA A 147 25.82 0.12 -12.74
CA ALA A 147 26.39 1.03 -11.73
C ALA A 147 27.63 0.45 -11.04
N PHE A 148 27.68 -0.86 -10.84
CA PHE A 148 28.85 -1.54 -10.27
C PHE A 148 30.09 -1.51 -11.20
N MET A 149 29.87 -1.29 -12.51
CA MET A 149 30.88 -1.27 -13.56
C MET A 149 31.27 0.15 -13.99
N GLU A 150 30.77 1.18 -13.31
CA GLU A 150 31.01 2.57 -13.67
C GLU A 150 32.50 2.92 -13.50
N GLY A 151 33.17 3.20 -14.63
CA GLY A 151 34.60 3.55 -14.65
C GLY A 151 35.59 2.37 -14.69
N GLU A 152 35.10 1.13 -14.60
CA GLU A 152 35.93 -0.08 -14.62
C GLU A 152 36.66 -0.32 -15.95
N ALA A 153 36.08 0.14 -17.06
CA ALA A 153 36.73 0.09 -18.37
C ALA A 153 37.99 0.99 -18.45
N PHE A 154 38.09 2.01 -17.59
CA PHE A 154 39.22 2.94 -17.57
C PHE A 154 40.25 2.62 -16.48
N ARG A 155 39.82 1.98 -15.39
CA ARG A 155 40.70 1.49 -14.31
C ARG A 155 40.33 0.05 -14.03
N TYR A 156 41.06 -0.86 -14.65
CA TYR A 156 40.90 -2.28 -14.42
C TYR A 156 41.22 -2.61 -12.96
N ASP A 157 40.26 -3.20 -12.25
CA ASP A 157 40.44 -3.70 -10.89
C ASP A 157 40.62 -5.23 -10.94
N PRO A 158 41.85 -5.75 -10.80
CA PRO A 158 42.13 -7.18 -10.90
C PRO A 158 41.42 -8.02 -9.82
N THR A 159 40.89 -7.41 -8.76
CA THR A 159 40.18 -8.11 -7.69
C THR A 159 38.73 -8.45 -8.06
N LYS A 160 38.20 -7.90 -9.15
CA LYS A 160 36.83 -8.16 -9.64
C LYS A 160 36.79 -9.30 -10.63
N SER A 161 35.83 -10.22 -10.45
CA SER A 161 35.56 -11.29 -11.41
C SER A 161 34.69 -10.77 -12.56
N TYR A 162 35.33 -10.23 -13.58
CA TYR A 162 34.66 -9.80 -14.81
C TYR A 162 34.15 -10.98 -15.64
N ASP A 163 34.79 -12.15 -15.52
CA ASP A 163 34.49 -13.37 -16.28
C ASP A 163 33.18 -14.08 -15.87
N SER A 164 32.65 -13.78 -14.67
CA SER A 164 31.42 -14.37 -14.15
C SER A 164 30.19 -13.45 -14.22
N HIS A 165 30.35 -12.22 -14.72
CA HIS A 165 29.27 -11.24 -14.72
C HIS A 165 28.27 -11.51 -15.87
N VAL A 166 26.98 -11.65 -15.55
CA VAL A 166 25.89 -12.02 -16.49
C VAL A 166 25.78 -11.09 -17.71
N GLN A 167 26.27 -9.85 -17.59
CA GLN A 167 26.23 -8.87 -18.68
C GLN A 167 27.56 -8.69 -19.44
N LEU A 168 28.65 -9.33 -19.00
CA LEU A 168 29.95 -9.23 -19.64
C LEU A 168 30.30 -10.58 -20.26
N CYS A 169 30.48 -10.60 -21.58
CA CYS A 169 31.09 -11.72 -22.28
C CYS A 169 32.55 -11.37 -22.65
N ILE A 170 33.30 -10.86 -21.68
CA ILE A 170 34.73 -10.58 -21.83
C ILE A 170 35.42 -11.70 -21.04
N GLY A 171 36.15 -12.60 -21.74
CA GLY A 171 36.62 -13.90 -21.24
C GLY A 171 37.55 -13.85 -20.03
N ARG A 172 38.78 -14.34 -20.11
CA ARG A 172 39.85 -13.99 -19.13
C ARG A 172 40.97 -13.28 -19.89
N ILE A 173 41.69 -12.38 -19.22
CA ILE A 173 42.91 -11.78 -19.78
C ILE A 173 44.01 -12.84 -19.73
N ILE A 174 44.21 -13.55 -20.83
CA ILE A 174 45.16 -14.67 -20.95
C ILE A 174 46.17 -14.51 -22.07
N ASP A 175 45.96 -13.56 -22.99
CA ASP A 175 46.87 -13.31 -24.09
C ASP A 175 48.01 -12.41 -23.61
N VAL A 176 49.24 -12.66 -24.07
CA VAL A 176 50.41 -11.81 -23.77
C VAL A 176 50.79 -11.03 -25.03
N CYS A 177 50.99 -9.73 -24.90
CA CYS A 177 51.42 -8.85 -25.99
C CYS A 177 52.87 -9.15 -26.38
N ALA A 178 53.10 -9.49 -27.65
CA ALA A 178 54.43 -9.80 -28.17
C ALA A 178 55.41 -8.60 -28.16
N HIS A 179 54.93 -7.37 -27.99
CA HIS A 179 55.75 -6.15 -28.07
C HIS A 179 56.16 -5.59 -26.71
N CYS A 180 55.38 -5.82 -25.66
CA CYS A 180 55.64 -5.26 -24.33
C CYS A 180 55.32 -6.23 -23.18
N GLU A 181 55.02 -7.50 -23.48
CA GLU A 181 54.74 -8.58 -22.52
C GLU A 181 53.54 -8.33 -21.58
N ALA A 182 52.76 -7.28 -21.83
CA ALA A 182 51.54 -6.99 -21.09
C ALA A 182 50.43 -8.01 -21.40
N TYR A 183 49.62 -8.36 -20.40
CA TYR A 183 48.44 -9.20 -20.59
C TYR A 183 47.31 -8.41 -21.31
N ARG A 184 46.59 -9.09 -22.19
CA ARG A 184 45.47 -8.53 -23.00
C ARG A 184 44.31 -9.51 -23.14
N TRP A 185 43.18 -9.03 -23.61
CA TRP A 185 42.02 -9.89 -23.88
C TRP A 185 42.19 -10.64 -25.21
N PRO A 186 41.73 -11.91 -25.29
CA PRO A 186 41.68 -12.63 -26.55
C PRO A 186 40.83 -11.89 -27.60
N GLY A 187 41.43 -11.53 -28.74
CA GLY A 187 40.77 -10.81 -29.83
C GLY A 187 40.80 -9.28 -29.75
N GLU A 188 41.54 -8.71 -28.79
CA GLU A 188 41.71 -7.26 -28.67
C GLU A 188 42.56 -6.68 -29.82
N ALA A 189 42.18 -5.49 -30.31
CA ALA A 189 42.85 -4.85 -31.44
C ALA A 189 44.32 -4.52 -31.10
N PRO A 190 45.28 -4.75 -32.02
CA PRO A 190 46.69 -4.43 -31.77
C PRO A 190 46.86 -2.93 -31.43
N GLY A 191 47.44 -2.62 -30.26
CA GLY A 191 47.77 -1.24 -29.86
C GLY A 191 47.17 -0.76 -28.54
N ILE A 192 46.25 -1.52 -27.93
CA ILE A 192 45.79 -1.28 -26.55
C ILE A 192 46.54 -2.26 -25.65
N ASN A 193 47.53 -1.77 -24.90
CA ASN A 193 48.32 -2.56 -23.97
C ASN A 193 48.14 -2.00 -22.55
N TYR A 194 47.71 -2.84 -21.60
CA TYR A 194 47.59 -2.45 -20.20
C TYR A 194 48.91 -2.76 -19.50
N ALA A 195 49.79 -1.75 -19.44
CA ALA A 195 51.05 -1.86 -18.72
C ALA A 195 50.82 -1.75 -17.20
N GLU A 196 51.30 -2.78 -16.49
CA GLU A 196 51.60 -2.83 -15.05
C GLU A 196 50.41 -2.80 -14.08
N PHE A 197 50.15 -3.91 -13.40
CA PHE A 197 49.88 -3.99 -11.95
C PHE A 197 49.70 -5.48 -11.54
N TYR A 198 50.82 -6.20 -11.44
CA TYR A 198 50.93 -7.40 -10.61
C TYR A 198 52.37 -7.48 -10.07
N SER A 199 52.53 -6.99 -8.85
CA SER A 199 53.61 -7.37 -7.92
C SER A 199 53.00 -7.54 -6.54
#